data_AF-A0A2R5GQV8-F1
#
_entry.id   AF-A0A2R5GQV8-F1
#
_cell.length_a   1.000
_cell.length_b   1.000
_cell.length_c   1.000
_cell.angle_alpha   90.00
_cell.angle_beta   90.00
_cell.angle_gamma   90.00
#
_symmetry.space_group_name_H-M   'P 1'
#
loop_
_entity.id
_entity.type
_entity.pdbx_description
1 polymer ?
#
loop_
_entity_poly.entity_id
_entity_poly.type
_entity_poly.pdbx_seq_one_letter_code
_entity_poly.pdbx_strand_id
1 'polypeptide(L)'
;MARVRRTPTWLVRAVQADALLGVVVSAYALYVETQLRESPLYEPACNSFGGSCATVLTSSHAHILSHWGIVPRGHVLDLSLATAGILLYSTYLLAISIPFSFPLREHLFLAAAVSGACFSVYLLYVIKYILHDFCIVCTSFHVCNFFMLVLAILEFRQPSVPWPRKAPVGSVKKQD
;
A
#
# COMPACT_ATOMS: atom_id res chain seq x y z
N MET A 1 13.02 -22.37 -22.89
CA MET A 1 12.67 -22.07 -21.48
C MET A 1 13.30 -20.74 -21.10
N ALA A 2 12.52 -19.71 -20.76
CA ALA A 2 13.06 -18.45 -20.30
C ALA A 2 13.80 -18.65 -18.97
N ARG A 3 15.06 -18.20 -18.87
CA ARG A 3 15.83 -18.27 -17.62
C ARG A 3 15.19 -17.31 -16.62
N VAL A 4 14.53 -17.85 -15.59
CA VAL A 4 14.03 -17.07 -14.45
C VAL A 4 15.24 -16.44 -13.75
N ARG A 5 15.33 -15.10 -13.76
CA ARG A 5 16.32 -14.38 -12.98
C ARG A 5 15.82 -14.29 -11.55
N ARG A 6 16.68 -14.58 -10.57
CA ARG A 6 16.33 -14.33 -9.17
C ARG A 6 16.35 -12.83 -8.91
N THR A 7 15.32 -12.33 -8.24
CA THR A 7 15.33 -10.99 -7.67
C THR A 7 16.49 -10.86 -6.68
N PRO A 8 17.15 -9.69 -6.62
CA PRO A 8 18.27 -9.52 -5.71
C PRO A 8 17.81 -9.64 -4.25
N THR A 9 18.60 -10.33 -3.43
CA THR A 9 18.22 -10.66 -2.04
C THR A 9 18.03 -9.43 -1.16
N TRP A 10 18.77 -8.34 -1.42
CA TRP A 10 18.61 -7.09 -0.69
C TRP A 10 17.25 -6.44 -0.95
N LEU A 11 16.73 -6.56 -2.19
CA LEU A 11 15.43 -6.01 -2.57
C LEU A 11 14.31 -6.79 -1.88
N VAL A 12 14.41 -8.12 -1.91
CA VAL A 12 13.49 -9.02 -1.17
C VAL A 12 13.46 -8.65 0.31
N ARG A 13 14.63 -8.50 0.94
CA ARG A 13 14.74 -8.12 2.36
C ARG A 13 14.18 -6.72 2.63
N ALA A 14 14.39 -5.77 1.74
CA ALA A 14 13.85 -4.42 1.87
C ALA A 14 12.32 -4.41 1.79
N VAL A 15 11.72 -5.12 0.83
CA VAL A 15 10.27 -5.27 0.71
C VAL A 15 9.69 -5.97 1.93
N GLN A 16 10.35 -7.04 2.42
CA GLN A 16 9.92 -7.74 3.63
C GLN A 16 9.95 -6.83 4.86
N ALA A 17 11.03 -6.06 5.04
CA ALA A 17 11.17 -5.15 6.17
C ALA A 17 10.11 -4.04 6.13
N ASP A 18 9.89 -3.42 4.97
CA ASP A 18 8.88 -2.38 4.79
C ASP A 18 7.46 -2.93 4.94
N ALA A 19 7.17 -4.12 4.40
CA ALA A 19 5.88 -4.76 4.58
C ALA A 19 5.60 -5.11 6.05
N LEU A 20 6.59 -5.63 6.78
CA LEU A 20 6.45 -5.88 8.22
C LEU A 20 6.20 -4.59 9.00
N LEU A 21 6.95 -3.53 8.69
CA LEU A 21 6.75 -2.21 9.29
C LEU A 21 5.33 -1.69 9.00
N GLY A 22 4.88 -1.78 7.75
CA GLY A 22 3.54 -1.40 7.33
C GLY A 22 2.46 -2.18 8.08
N VAL A 23 2.60 -3.50 8.25
CA VAL A 23 1.68 -4.32 9.06
C VAL A 23 1.64 -3.84 10.51
N VAL A 24 2.79 -3.59 11.14
CA VAL A 24 2.86 -3.12 12.53
C VAL A 24 2.18 -1.77 12.69
N VAL A 25 2.44 -0.81 11.79
CA VAL A 25 1.81 0.51 11.79
C VAL A 25 0.30 0.38 11.60
N SER A 26 -0.14 -0.47 10.68
CA SER A 26 -1.56 -0.73 10.41
C SER A 26 -2.27 -1.39 11.60
N ALA A 27 -1.62 -2.34 12.25
CA ALA A 27 -2.13 -3.03 13.42
C ALA A 27 -2.30 -2.06 14.61
N TYR A 28 -1.34 -1.15 14.81
CA TYR A 28 -1.45 -0.09 15.80
C TYR A 28 -2.60 0.87 15.49
N ALA A 29 -2.75 1.29 14.23
CA ALA A 29 -3.87 2.13 13.81
C ALA A 29 -5.22 1.44 14.08
N LEU A 30 -5.33 0.14 13.78
CA LEU A 30 -6.53 -0.64 14.03
C LEU A 30 -6.80 -0.77 15.54
N TYR A 31 -5.77 -1.02 16.35
CA TYR A 31 -5.90 -1.05 17.81
C TYR A 31 -6.44 0.27 18.37
N VAL A 32 -5.88 1.40 17.94
CA VAL A 32 -6.35 2.73 18.35
C VAL A 32 -7.80 2.96 17.89
N GLU A 33 -8.12 2.61 16.65
CA GLU A 33 -9.47 2.72 16.10
C GLU A 33 -10.48 1.90 16.92
N THR A 34 -10.14 0.67 17.32
CA THR A 34 -11.00 -0.16 18.17
C THR A 34 -11.18 0.43 19.57
N GLN A 35 -10.10 0.91 20.18
CA GLN A 35 -10.16 1.51 21.53
C GLN A 35 -11.02 2.78 21.55
N LEU A 36 -10.91 3.62 20.51
CA LEU A 36 -11.74 4.82 20.38
C LEU A 36 -13.24 4.51 20.22
N ARG A 37 -13.58 3.35 19.64
CA ARG A 37 -14.98 2.89 19.55
C ARG A 37 -15.52 2.34 20.86
N GLU A 38 -14.69 1.60 21.59
CA GLU A 38 -15.09 0.95 22.84
C GLU A 38 -15.10 1.92 24.04
N SER A 39 -14.18 2.89 24.07
CA SER A 39 -13.96 3.79 25.19
C SER A 39 -13.86 5.26 24.74
N PRO A 40 -14.91 6.07 24.94
CA PRO A 40 -14.91 7.50 24.55
C PRO A 40 -13.86 8.37 25.27
N LEU A 41 -13.34 7.88 26.41
CA LEU A 41 -12.31 8.56 27.21
C LEU A 41 -10.88 8.08 26.86
N TYR A 42 -10.73 7.19 25.89
CA TYR A 42 -9.41 6.71 25.49
C TYR A 42 -8.65 7.80 24.73
N GLU A 43 -7.46 8.13 25.24
CA GLU A 43 -6.54 9.04 24.56
C GLU A 43 -5.37 8.25 23.95
N PRO A 44 -5.22 8.22 22.62
CA PRO A 44 -4.14 7.49 21.99
C PRO A 44 -2.80 8.19 22.19
N ALA A 45 -1.74 7.39 22.42
CA ALA A 45 -0.36 7.92 22.56
C ALA A 45 0.12 8.72 21.34
N CYS A 46 -0.44 8.44 20.16
CA CYS A 46 -0.10 9.15 18.94
C CYS A 46 -0.83 10.51 18.77
N ASN A 47 -1.64 10.93 19.75
CA ASN A 47 -2.25 12.26 19.85
C ASN A 47 -1.25 13.37 20.23
N SER A 48 0.00 13.25 19.77
CA SER A 48 1.12 14.13 20.15
C SER A 48 1.62 14.93 18.94
N PHE A 49 2.40 15.99 19.19
CA PHE A 49 2.93 16.92 18.16
C PHE A 49 1.89 17.83 17.48
N GLY A 50 0.83 18.21 18.20
CA GLY A 50 -0.14 19.21 17.72
C GLY A 50 -1.12 18.66 16.70
N GLY A 51 -1.26 17.34 16.60
CA GLY A 51 -2.32 16.70 15.83
C GLY A 51 -2.82 15.40 16.46
N SER A 52 -4.00 14.96 16.04
CA SER A 52 -4.75 13.86 16.59
C SER A 52 -4.97 12.73 15.60
N CYS A 53 -4.37 11.58 15.89
CA CYS A 53 -4.77 10.34 15.22
C CYS A 53 -6.23 10.00 15.47
N ALA A 54 -6.77 10.38 16.63
CA ALA A 54 -8.13 10.03 17.00
C ALA A 54 -9.11 10.68 16.01
N THR A 55 -8.99 12.00 15.79
CA THR A 55 -9.79 12.73 14.80
C THR A 55 -9.75 12.06 13.43
N VAL A 56 -8.55 11.69 12.97
CA VAL A 56 -8.38 11.09 11.64
C VAL A 56 -9.00 9.69 11.56
N LEU A 57 -8.77 8.84 12.56
CA LEU A 57 -9.26 7.45 12.58
C LEU A 57 -10.77 7.35 12.86
N THR A 58 -11.37 8.33 13.54
CA THR A 58 -12.83 8.38 13.75
C THR A 58 -13.57 9.09 12.62
N SER A 59 -12.85 9.73 11.70
CA SER A 59 -13.46 10.46 10.58
C SER A 59 -14.19 9.51 9.62
N SER A 60 -15.14 10.05 8.86
CA SER A 60 -15.79 9.26 7.80
C SER A 60 -14.80 8.74 6.75
N HIS A 61 -13.65 9.40 6.59
CA HIS A 61 -12.62 9.02 5.62
C HIS A 61 -11.77 7.83 6.09
N ALA A 62 -11.92 7.36 7.34
CA ALA A 62 -11.35 6.08 7.75
C ALA A 62 -12.05 4.88 7.08
N HIS A 63 -13.29 5.08 6.60
CA HIS A 63 -14.15 4.08 5.96
C HIS A 63 -14.51 4.49 4.53
N ILE A 64 -13.56 4.37 3.61
CA ILE A 64 -13.65 5.04 2.28
C ILE A 64 -14.75 4.45 1.40
N LEU A 65 -14.98 3.14 1.45
CA LEU A 65 -16.03 2.50 0.65
C LEU A 65 -17.43 2.95 1.09
N SER A 66 -17.65 3.07 2.39
CA SER A 66 -18.90 3.61 2.92
C SER A 66 -18.99 5.13 2.80
N HIS A 67 -17.87 5.84 2.83
CA HIS A 67 -17.82 7.27 2.58
C HIS A 67 -18.23 7.63 1.14
N TRP A 68 -17.82 6.82 0.15
CA TRP A 68 -18.22 6.99 -1.25
C TRP A 68 -19.61 6.42 -1.57
N GLY A 69 -20.31 5.87 -0.58
CA GLY A 69 -21.65 5.30 -0.76
C GLY A 69 -21.68 4.00 -1.59
N ILE A 70 -20.53 3.37 -1.80
CA ILE A 70 -20.42 2.10 -2.55
C ILE A 70 -20.95 0.95 -1.70
N VAL A 71 -20.71 1.00 -0.39
CA VAL A 71 -21.06 -0.06 0.57
C VAL A 71 -21.84 0.53 1.75
N PRO A 72 -22.95 -0.09 2.21
CA PRO A 72 -23.65 0.34 3.42
C PRO A 72 -22.75 0.28 4.66
N ARG A 73 -22.90 1.23 5.59
CA ARG A 73 -22.13 1.24 6.84
C ARG A 73 -22.37 -0.04 7.64
N GLY A 74 -21.29 -0.63 8.16
CA GLY A 74 -21.36 -1.86 8.96
C GLY A 74 -21.50 -3.15 8.14
N HIS A 75 -21.48 -3.07 6.80
CA HIS A 75 -21.34 -4.26 5.96
C HIS A 75 -19.93 -4.85 6.11
N VAL A 76 -19.75 -6.14 5.84
CA VAL A 76 -18.43 -6.82 5.91
C VAL A 76 -17.36 -6.22 4.98
N LEU A 77 -17.79 -5.43 3.98
CA LEU A 77 -16.92 -4.74 3.04
C LEU A 77 -16.64 -3.28 3.45
N ASP A 78 -17.20 -2.81 4.56
CA ASP A 78 -16.90 -1.50 5.15
C ASP A 78 -15.56 -1.57 5.92
N LEU A 79 -14.49 -1.86 5.18
CA LEU A 79 -13.16 -1.98 5.74
C LEU A 79 -12.64 -0.62 6.18
N SER A 80 -12.13 -0.58 7.41
CA SER A 80 -11.33 0.56 7.84
C SER A 80 -10.02 0.62 7.07
N LEU A 81 -9.48 1.83 6.93
CA LEU A 81 -8.20 2.07 6.27
C LEU A 81 -7.07 1.28 6.94
N ALA A 82 -7.12 1.13 8.27
CA ALA A 82 -6.16 0.31 9.01
C ALA A 82 -6.24 -1.17 8.60
N THR A 83 -7.45 -1.71 8.47
CA THR A 83 -7.69 -3.09 8.01
C THR A 83 -7.22 -3.29 6.57
N ALA A 84 -7.56 -2.35 5.68
CA ALA A 84 -7.10 -2.38 4.29
C ALA A 84 -5.56 -2.35 4.19
N GLY A 85 -4.90 -1.62 5.09
CA GLY A 85 -3.45 -1.60 5.19
C GLY A 85 -2.83 -2.92 5.62
N ILE A 86 -3.39 -3.57 6.64
CA ILE A 86 -2.95 -4.91 7.06
C ILE A 86 -3.03 -5.87 5.87
N LEU A 87 -4.15 -5.86 5.14
CA LEU A 87 -4.33 -6.71 3.95
C LEU A 87 -3.28 -6.39 2.89
N LEU A 88 -3.11 -5.12 2.53
CA LEU A 88 -2.15 -4.71 1.50
C LEU A 88 -0.72 -5.13 1.84
N TYR A 89 -0.21 -4.77 3.01
CA TYR A 89 1.17 -5.11 3.40
C TYR A 89 1.37 -6.61 3.61
N SER A 90 0.37 -7.32 4.10
CA SER A 90 0.42 -8.80 4.18
C SER A 90 0.50 -9.41 2.78
N THR A 91 -0.25 -8.90 1.80
CA THR A 91 -0.16 -9.38 0.42
C THR A 91 1.19 -9.09 -0.20
N TYR A 92 1.83 -7.94 0.08
CA TYR A 92 3.20 -7.67 -0.35
C TYR A 92 4.20 -8.66 0.25
N LEU A 93 4.08 -8.92 1.56
CA LEU A 93 4.95 -9.86 2.27
C LEU A 93 4.82 -11.28 1.71
N LEU A 94 3.60 -11.75 1.44
CA LEU A 94 3.36 -13.05 0.81
C LEU A 94 3.88 -13.08 -0.64
N ALA A 95 3.60 -12.04 -1.43
CA ALA A 95 3.95 -11.99 -2.86
C ALA A 95 5.45 -12.00 -3.12
N ILE A 96 6.27 -11.45 -2.20
CA ILE A 96 7.73 -11.49 -2.29
C ILE A 96 8.34 -12.76 -1.68
N SER A 97 7.67 -13.36 -0.68
CA SER A 97 8.20 -14.51 0.07
C SER A 97 7.91 -15.85 -0.59
N ILE A 98 6.81 -15.96 -1.34
CA ILE A 98 6.45 -17.19 -2.06
C ILE A 98 7.17 -17.19 -3.42
N PRO A 99 8.03 -18.18 -3.71
CA PRO A 99 8.73 -18.28 -4.99
C PRO A 99 7.78 -18.79 -6.09
N PHE A 100 6.85 -17.95 -6.52
CA PHE A 100 5.91 -18.25 -7.59
C PHE A 100 6.33 -17.56 -8.88
N SER A 101 6.60 -18.37 -9.92
CA SER A 101 7.03 -17.86 -11.24
C SER A 101 5.81 -17.48 -12.08
N PHE A 102 5.29 -16.27 -11.86
CA PHE A 102 4.13 -15.74 -12.59
C PHE A 102 4.53 -14.53 -13.44
N PRO A 103 4.27 -14.54 -14.77
CA PRO A 103 4.77 -13.53 -15.69
C PRO A 103 4.17 -12.12 -15.50
N LEU A 104 3.07 -12.00 -14.76
CA LEU A 104 2.45 -10.71 -14.44
C LEU A 104 2.72 -10.27 -12.99
N ARG A 105 3.55 -11.00 -12.24
CA ARG A 105 3.80 -10.71 -10.81
C ARG A 105 4.35 -9.29 -10.64
N GLU A 106 5.37 -8.92 -11.40
CA GLU A 106 6.01 -7.61 -11.31
C GLU A 106 5.06 -6.48 -11.72
N HIS A 107 4.22 -6.74 -12.73
CA HIS A 107 3.20 -5.79 -13.19
C HIS A 107 2.12 -5.56 -12.12
N LEU A 108 1.63 -6.62 -11.50
CA LEU A 108 0.64 -6.54 -10.42
C LEU A 108 1.21 -5.88 -9.17
N PHE A 109 2.46 -6.21 -8.82
CA PHE A 109 3.16 -5.61 -7.68
C PHE A 109 3.35 -4.11 -7.86
N LEU A 110 3.81 -3.69 -9.04
CA LEU A 110 3.93 -2.27 -9.39
C LEU A 110 2.56 -1.57 -9.43
N ALA A 111 1.54 -2.19 -10.04
CA ALA A 111 0.20 -1.61 -10.11
C ALA A 111 -0.39 -1.37 -8.71
N ALA A 112 -0.23 -2.34 -7.80
CA ALA A 112 -0.65 -2.20 -6.41
C ALA A 112 0.14 -1.09 -5.67
N ALA A 113 1.46 -1.00 -5.89
CA ALA A 113 2.27 0.03 -5.25
C ALA A 113 1.94 1.44 -5.78
N VAL A 114 1.69 1.57 -7.08
CA VAL A 114 1.22 2.83 -7.70
C VAL A 114 -0.14 3.23 -7.16
N SER A 115 -1.10 2.28 -7.07
CA SER A 115 -2.42 2.59 -6.53
C SER A 115 -2.34 3.01 -5.06
N GLY A 116 -1.53 2.32 -4.24
CA GLY A 116 -1.28 2.69 -2.84
C GLY A 116 -0.64 4.07 -2.67
N ALA A 117 0.31 4.44 -3.54
CA ALA A 117 0.93 5.77 -3.54
C ALA A 117 -0.05 6.87 -3.97
N CYS A 118 -0.79 6.67 -5.07
CA CYS A 118 -1.84 7.60 -5.52
C CYS A 118 -2.90 7.81 -4.43
N PHE A 119 -3.32 6.73 -3.78
CA PHE A 119 -4.26 6.79 -2.68
C PHE A 119 -3.68 7.50 -1.45
N SER A 120 -2.39 7.32 -1.16
CA SER A 120 -1.69 8.05 -0.11
C SER A 120 -1.67 9.56 -0.35
N VAL A 121 -1.48 10.00 -1.59
CA VAL A 121 -1.56 11.43 -1.95
C VAL A 121 -2.97 11.98 -1.68
N TYR A 122 -4.01 11.24 -2.06
CA TYR A 122 -5.40 11.61 -1.75
C TYR A 122 -5.63 11.75 -0.24
N LEU A 123 -5.17 10.79 0.56
CA LEU A 123 -5.36 10.83 2.01
C LEU A 123 -4.56 11.93 2.70
N LEU A 124 -3.34 12.21 2.23
CA LEU A 124 -2.57 13.37 2.69
C LEU A 124 -3.31 14.68 2.41
N TYR A 125 -3.95 14.80 1.24
CA TYR A 125 -4.81 15.94 0.92
C TYR A 125 -5.98 16.04 1.90
N VAL A 126 -6.68 14.93 2.15
CA VAL A 126 -7.81 14.87 3.09
C VAL A 126 -7.39 15.31 4.50
N ILE A 127 -6.29 14.74 5.02
CA ILE A 127 -5.80 15.05 6.37
C ILE A 127 -5.43 16.54 6.48
N LYS A 128 -4.73 17.09 5.47
CA LYS A 128 -4.21 18.45 5.53
C LYS A 128 -5.27 19.52 5.27
N TYR A 129 -6.14 19.31 4.29
CA TYR A 129 -7.06 20.34 3.79
C TYR A 129 -8.51 20.16 4.23
N ILE A 130 -8.93 18.94 4.59
CA ILE A 130 -10.31 18.69 5.02
C ILE A 130 -10.37 18.59 6.54
N LEU A 131 -9.51 17.75 7.14
CA LEU A 131 -9.49 17.55 8.60
C LEU A 131 -8.67 18.60 9.33
N HIS A 132 -7.73 19.26 8.65
CA HIS A 132 -6.80 20.23 9.24
C HIS A 132 -6.02 19.67 10.45
N ASP A 133 -5.71 18.38 10.40
CA ASP A 133 -5.07 17.67 11.51
C ASP A 133 -3.73 17.04 11.06
N PHE A 134 -2.92 16.57 12.00
CA PHE A 134 -1.67 15.86 11.74
C PHE A 134 -1.65 14.51 12.45
N CYS A 135 -1.66 13.43 11.66
CA CYS A 135 -1.60 12.07 12.17
C CYS A 135 -0.23 11.46 11.86
N ILE A 136 0.60 11.26 12.89
CA ILE A 136 1.94 10.67 12.73
C ILE A 136 1.87 9.22 12.21
N VAL A 137 0.89 8.43 12.69
CA VAL A 137 0.68 7.04 12.24
C VAL A 137 0.34 6.98 10.76
N CYS A 138 -0.55 7.86 10.32
CA CYS A 138 -0.96 7.98 8.92
C CYS A 138 0.22 8.44 8.06
N THR A 139 1.01 9.40 8.55
CA THR A 139 2.25 9.85 7.89
C THR A 139 3.23 8.69 7.71
N SER A 140 3.46 7.87 8.74
CA SER A 140 4.30 6.67 8.63
C SER A 140 3.78 5.70 7.56
N PHE A 141 2.46 5.52 7.50
CA PHE A 141 1.82 4.66 6.49
C PHE A 141 2.05 5.19 5.07
N HIS A 142 1.95 6.50 4.86
CA HIS A 142 2.23 7.13 3.57
C HIS A 142 3.70 6.99 3.18
N VAL A 143 4.62 7.15 4.14
CA VAL A 143 6.06 6.92 3.91
C VAL A 143 6.33 5.49 3.47
N CYS A 144 5.74 4.50 4.15
CA CYS A 144 5.86 3.08 3.77
C CYS A 144 5.32 2.85 2.34
N ASN A 145 4.16 3.41 1.97
CA ASN A 145 3.63 3.27 0.62
C ASN A 145 4.54 3.88 -0.46
N PHE A 146 5.12 5.06 -0.23
CA PHE A 146 6.07 5.65 -1.16
C PHE A 146 7.37 4.85 -1.25
N PHE A 147 7.86 4.32 -0.14
CA PHE A 147 9.03 3.46 -0.13
C PHE A 147 8.77 2.14 -0.88
N MET A 148 7.62 1.51 -0.65
CA MET A 148 7.17 0.33 -1.39
C MET A 148 7.07 0.59 -2.90
N LEU A 149 6.59 1.77 -3.31
CA LEU A 149 6.58 2.17 -4.72
C LEU A 149 7.99 2.23 -5.32
N VAL A 150 8.96 2.79 -4.60
CA VAL A 150 10.37 2.81 -5.04
C VAL A 150 10.89 1.38 -5.21
N LEU A 151 10.65 0.51 -4.23
CA LEU A 151 11.07 -0.90 -4.31
C LEU A 151 10.41 -1.63 -5.48
N ALA A 152 9.10 -1.40 -5.71
CA ALA A 152 8.36 -1.97 -6.83
C ALA A 152 8.90 -1.50 -8.20
N ILE A 153 9.28 -0.23 -8.32
CA ILE A 153 9.92 0.29 -9.53
C ILE A 153 11.28 -0.38 -9.76
N LEU A 154 12.08 -0.55 -8.71
CA LEU A 154 13.38 -1.22 -8.81
C LEU A 154 13.24 -2.69 -9.23
N GLU A 155 12.24 -3.39 -8.70
CA GLU A 155 11.89 -4.74 -9.12
C GLU A 155 11.43 -4.80 -10.58
N PHE A 156 10.55 -3.88 -10.98
CA PHE A 156 10.03 -3.82 -12.33
C PHE A 156 11.11 -3.54 -13.40
N ARG A 157 12.15 -2.78 -13.06
CA ARG A 157 13.30 -2.53 -13.95
C ARG A 157 14.18 -3.76 -14.12
N GLN A 158 14.08 -4.75 -13.24
CA GLN A 158 14.86 -5.99 -13.25
C GLN A 158 13.92 -7.22 -13.17
N PRO A 159 13.03 -7.42 -14.16
CA PRO A 159 11.99 -8.45 -14.07
C PRO A 159 12.61 -9.85 -14.01
N SER A 160 12.02 -10.69 -13.15
CA SER A 160 12.45 -12.07 -12.94
C SER A 160 12.14 -12.93 -14.15
N VAL A 161 11.04 -12.63 -14.85
CA VAL A 161 10.62 -13.26 -16.10
C VAL A 161 10.61 -12.21 -17.23
N PRO A 162 11.44 -12.35 -18.28
CA PRO A 162 11.37 -11.46 -19.43
C PRO A 162 10.01 -11.60 -20.14
N TRP A 163 9.20 -10.55 -20.15
CA TRP A 163 8.02 -10.49 -21.02
C TRP A 163 8.47 -10.62 -22.48
N PRO A 164 7.78 -11.41 -23.34
CA PRO A 164 8.06 -11.41 -24.77
C PRO A 164 7.78 -10.01 -25.33
N ARG A 165 8.82 -9.17 -25.39
CA ARG A 165 8.79 -7.93 -26.16
C ARG A 165 8.45 -8.34 -27.58
N LYS A 166 7.27 -7.97 -28.07
CA LYS A 166 6.96 -8.04 -29.50
C LYS A 166 8.11 -7.36 -30.22
N ALA A 167 8.76 -8.07 -31.15
CA ALA A 167 9.79 -7.47 -31.99
C ALA A 167 9.19 -6.19 -32.63
N PRO A 168 9.98 -5.11 -32.77
CA PRO A 168 9.49 -3.93 -33.48
C PRO A 168 8.96 -4.36 -34.85
N VAL A 169 7.68 -4.10 -35.09
CA VAL A 169 7.02 -4.30 -36.38
C VAL A 169 7.62 -3.26 -37.33
N GLY A 170 8.70 -3.62 -38.02
CA GLY A 170 9.43 -2.66 -38.83
C GLY A 170 10.78 -3.15 -39.35
N SER A 171 10.81 -4.27 -40.05
CA SER A 171 11.85 -4.52 -41.05
C SER A 171 11.22 -5.15 -42.29
N VAL A 172 10.42 -4.35 -43.00
CA VAL A 172 10.13 -4.63 -44.41
C VAL A 172 11.47 -4.49 -45.14
N LYS A 173 12.12 -5.62 -45.42
CA LYS A 173 13.24 -5.67 -46.37
C LYS A 173 12.70 -5.23 -47.73
N LYS A 174 13.16 -4.08 -48.20
CA LYS A 174 13.02 -3.67 -49.59
C LYS A 174 13.93 -4.58 -50.41
N GLN A 175 13.35 -5.45 -51.23
CA GLN A 175 14.06 -6.14 -52.30
C GLN A 175 14.01 -5.21 -53.51
N ASP A 176 15.14 -4.60 -53.82
CA ASP A 176 15.44 -4.05 -55.15
C ASP A 176 16.22 -5.14 -55.93
#